data_AF-A0A7J2YMB5-F1
#
_entry.id   AF-A0A7J2YMB5-F1
#
_cell.length_a   1.000
_cell.length_b   1.000
_cell.length_c   1.000
_cell.angle_alpha   90.00
_cell.angle_beta   90.00
_cell.angle_gamma   90.00
#
_symmetry.space_group_name_H-M   'P 1'
#
loop_
_entity.id
_entity.type
_entity.pdbx_description
1 polymer ?
#
loop_
_entity_poly.entity_id
_entity_poly.type
_entity_poly.pdbx_seq_one_letter_code
_entity_poly.pdbx_strand_id
1 'polypeptide(L)' 'MPTFFERRQLVTPGDLIAEGEYIAGENTYKENNKIYASRIGIVE' A
#
# COMPACT_ATOMS: atom_id res chain seq x y z
N MET A 1 -13.54 7.57 4.65
CA MET A 1 -12.80 8.10 3.47
C MET A 1 -11.60 7.17 3.29
N PRO A 2 -11.50 6.39 2.20
CA PRO A 2 -10.32 5.56 2.00
C PRO A 2 -9.13 6.46 1.67
N THR A 3 -8.10 6.41 2.51
CA THR A 3 -6.82 7.06 2.23
C THR A 3 -6.14 6.25 1.14
N PHE A 4 -6.22 6.72 -0.10
CA PHE A 4 -5.50 6.13 -1.23
C PHE A 4 -4.26 6.98 -1.48
N PHE A 5 -3.08 6.36 -1.51
CA PHE A 5 -1.86 7.06 -1.91
C PHE A 5 -1.97 7.50 -3.37
N GLU A 6 -1.49 8.71 -3.68
CA GLU A 6 -1.52 9.22 -5.05
C GLU A 6 -0.68 8.32 -5.97
N ARG A 7 -1.17 8.09 -7.19
CA ARG A 7 -0.43 7.30 -8.19
C ARG A 7 0.95 7.92 -8.40
N ARG A 8 1.96 7.06 -8.52
CA ARG A 8 3.38 7.37 -8.78
C ARG A 8 4.15 7.97 -7.60
N GLN A 9 3.72 7.70 -6.37
CA GLN A 9 4.47 8.08 -5.17
C GLN A 9 5.54 7.05 -4.81
N LEU A 10 6.71 7.53 -4.37
CA LEU A 10 7.75 6.69 -3.77
C LEU A 10 7.29 6.21 -2.39
N VAL A 11 7.37 4.90 -2.16
CA VAL A 11 7.05 4.26 -0.87
C VAL A 11 8.22 3.43 -0.37
N THR A 12 8.24 3.24 0.93
CA THR A 12 9.23 2.46 1.69
C THR A 12 8.53 1.37 2.51
N PRO A 13 9.23 0.28 2.87
CA PRO A 13 8.64 -0.81 3.65
C PRO A 13 7.97 -0.31 4.93
N GLY A 14 6.71 -0.69 5.12
CA GLY A 14 5.88 -0.24 6.25
C GLY A 14 5.02 0.98 5.94
N ASP A 15 5.19 1.64 4.79
CA ASP A 15 4.27 2.68 4.35
C ASP A 15 2.90 2.07 4.05
N LEU A 16 1.87 2.67 4.64
CA LEU A 16 0.49 2.40 4.31
C LEU A 16 0.24 2.82 2.86
N ILE A 17 -0.38 1.99 2.02
CA ILE A 17 -0.68 2.31 0.62
C ILE A 17 -2.18 2.47 0.41
N ALA A 18 -2.98 1.61 1.06
CA ALA A 18 -4.42 1.61 0.95
C ALA A 18 -5.09 1.04 2.20
N GLU A 19 -6.33 1.45 2.47
CA GLU A 19 -7.15 0.95 3.57
C GLU A 19 -8.54 0.52 3.07
N GLY A 20 -8.98 -0.68 3.44
CA GLY A 20 -10.30 -1.23 3.12
C GLY A 20 -10.25 -2.59 2.43
N GLU A 21 -11.21 -2.81 1.53
CA GLU A 21 -11.38 -4.08 0.79
C GLU A 21 -10.44 -4.17 -0.43
N TYR A 22 -9.18 -3.82 -0.24
CA TYR A 22 -8.15 -3.99 -1.25
C TYR A 22 -7.48 -5.36 -1.14
N ILE A 23 -6.93 -5.82 -2.27
CA ILE A 23 -6.16 -7.06 -2.39
C ILE A 23 -4.68 -6.71 -2.39
N ALA A 24 -3.89 -7.36 -1.55
CA ALA A 24 -2.43 -7.19 -1.54
C ALA A 24 -1.82 -7.84 -2.79
N GLY A 25 -1.02 -7.08 -3.53
CA GLY A 25 -0.16 -7.58 -4.61
C GLY A 25 1.19 -8.09 -4.07
N GLU A 26 2.03 -8.60 -4.98
CA GLU A 26 3.31 -9.29 -4.67
C GLU A 26 4.30 -8.48 -3.80
N ASN A 27 4.23 -7.15 -3.85
CA ASN A 27 5.14 -6.22 -3.15
C ASN A 27 4.48 -5.51 -1.97
N THR A 28 3.34 -6.04 -1.53
CA THR A 28 2.56 -5.49 -0.44
C THR A 28 2.08 -6.58 0.49
N TYR A 29 1.78 -6.24 1.73
CA TYR A 29 1.12 -7.16 2.66
C TYR A 29 -0.13 -6.51 3.22
N LYS A 30 -1.13 -7.34 3.54
CA LYS A 30 -2.39 -6.89 4.15
C LYS A 30 -2.39 -7.24 5.63
N GLU A 31 -2.67 -6.26 6.48
CA GLU A 31 -2.85 -6.43 7.91
C GLU A 31 -4.03 -5.58 8.37
N ASN A 32 -5.01 -6.17 9.07
CA ASN A 32 -6.17 -5.47 9.64
C ASN A 32 -6.91 -4.55 8.65
N ASN A 33 -7.16 -5.02 7.42
CA ASN A 33 -7.74 -4.24 6.31
C ASN A 33 -6.90 -3.05 5.83
N LYS A 34 -5.60 -3.06 6.09
CA LYS A 34 -4.64 -2.08 5.59
C LYS A 34 -3.61 -2.77 4.73
N ILE A 35 -3.22 -2.14 3.63
CA ILE A 35 -2.18 -2.63 2.73
C ILE A 35 -0.94 -1.79 2.94
N TYR A 36 0.18 -2.47 3.11
CA TYR A 36 1.48 -1.86 3.36
C TYR A 36 2.49 -2.28 2.31
N ALA A 37 3.45 -1.41 2.00
CA ALA A 37 4.60 -1.74 1.17
C ALA A 37 5.51 -2.75 1.89
N SER A 38 5.97 -3.78 1.19
CA SER A 38 6.98 -4.71 1.72
C SER A 38 8.40 -4.40 1.22
N ARG A 39 8.54 -3.53 0.22
CA ARG A 39 9.80 -3.10 -0.39
C ARG A 39 9.72 -1.63 -0.84
N ILE A 40 10.87 -1.00 -1.06
CA ILE A 40 10.93 0.33 -1.66
C ILE A 40 10.43 0.25 -3.10
N GLY A 41 9.56 1.16 -3.52
CA GLY A 41 8.99 1.15 -4.87
C GLY A 41 8.15 2.37 -5.19
N ILE A 42 7.50 2.35 -6.35
CA ILE A 42 6.55 3.38 -6.79
C ILE A 42 5.17 2.75 -6.80
N VAL A 43 4.18 3.39 -6.15
CA VAL A 43 2.77 2.94 -6.15
C VAL A 43 2.13 3.26 -7.50
N GLU A 44 1.43 2.30 -8.11
CA GLU A 44 0.65 2.46 -9.35
C GLU A 44 -0.79 1.97 -9.18
#